data_AF-A0A6D0I2Y3-F1
#
_entry.id   AF-A0A6D0I2Y3-F1
#
_cell.length_a   1.000
_cell.length_b   1.000
_cell.length_c   1.000
_cell.angle_alpha   90.00
_cell.angle_beta   90.00
_cell.angle_gamma   90.00
#
_symmetry.space_group_name_H-M   'P 1'
#
loop_
_entity.id
_entity.type
_entity.pdbx_description
1 polymer ?
#
loop_
_entity_poly.entity_id
_entity_poly.type
_entity_poly.pdbx_seq_one_letter_code
_entity_poly.pdbx_strand_id
1 'polypeptide(L)'
;MRIKKLIDHDELLSTLSYDSETGIFKWLKTNSVVRVKGSIAGGVSGGYICISINNVLYYAHRLAWFYVYKKWPPKFIDHVNGNRLDNRISNLRLATEEQNARNIVGNRLNTSGAIGVSWYKPTGRWKSYVGYKNKTISLGYFDSKEDAAFIAALARKKLYGTYASKALNCEHELLSQFNNDEDKLAEYLKEKSKRTRKRVKKR
;
A
#
# COMPACT_ATOMS: atom_id res chain seq x y z
N MET A 1 28.49 18.29 14.21
CA MET A 1 27.97 17.16 13.41
C MET A 1 28.54 17.25 12.01
N ARG A 2 29.29 16.25 11.52
CA ARG A 2 29.68 16.20 10.10
C ARG A 2 28.44 15.91 9.27
N ILE A 3 28.03 16.84 8.41
CA ILE A 3 26.99 16.61 7.41
C ILE A 3 27.53 15.53 6.47
N LYS A 4 26.97 14.32 6.52
CA LYS A 4 27.34 13.25 5.58
C LYS A 4 26.82 13.66 4.21
N LYS A 5 27.73 13.85 3.26
CA LYS A 5 27.42 14.20 1.87
C LYS A 5 26.60 13.06 1.25
N LEU A 6 25.49 13.40 0.59
CA LEU A 6 24.73 12.45 -0.23
C LEU A 6 25.60 12.00 -1.40
N ILE A 7 25.41 10.76 -1.84
CA ILE A 7 26.09 10.21 -3.01
C ILE A 7 25.71 11.01 -4.25
N ASP A 8 26.71 11.33 -5.07
CA ASP A 8 26.51 11.97 -6.37
C ASP A 8 26.00 10.94 -7.41
N HIS A 9 25.40 11.42 -8.51
CA HIS A 9 24.88 10.53 -9.55
C HIS A 9 26.00 9.73 -10.21
N ASP A 10 27.12 10.37 -10.53
CA ASP A 10 28.25 9.69 -11.19
C ASP A 10 28.90 8.67 -10.25
N GLU A 11 29.00 9.01 -8.96
CA GLU A 11 29.49 8.09 -7.93
C GLU A 11 28.57 6.88 -7.79
N LEU A 12 27.24 7.07 -7.81
CA LEU A 12 26.26 5.99 -7.78
C LEU A 12 26.44 5.05 -8.98
N LEU A 13 26.53 5.60 -10.20
CA LEU A 13 26.70 4.80 -11.43
C LEU A 13 28.01 4.00 -11.42
N SER A 14 29.08 4.56 -10.87
CA SER A 14 30.36 3.85 -10.75
C SER A 14 30.36 2.76 -9.66
N THR A 15 29.48 2.89 -8.66
CA THR A 15 29.44 2.01 -7.48
C THR A 15 28.45 0.86 -7.64
N LEU A 16 27.29 1.11 -8.25
CA LEU A 16 26.17 0.18 -8.36
C LEU A 16 25.66 0.10 -9.80
N SER A 17 25.26 -1.10 -10.22
CA SER A 17 24.38 -1.28 -11.36
C SER A 17 22.95 -1.49 -10.88
N TYR A 18 21.99 -0.94 -11.61
CA TYR A 18 20.57 -1.08 -11.36
C TYR A 18 19.90 -1.60 -12.63
N ASP A 19 19.03 -2.59 -12.46
CA ASP A 19 18.17 -3.09 -13.52
C ASP A 19 16.74 -2.60 -13.27
N SER A 20 16.22 -1.81 -14.21
CA SER A 20 14.88 -1.21 -14.12
C SER A 20 13.73 -2.21 -14.22
N GLU A 21 13.96 -3.36 -14.87
CA GLU A 21 12.95 -4.39 -15.08
C GLU A 21 12.84 -5.35 -13.90
N THR A 22 13.95 -5.60 -13.20
CA THR A 22 13.96 -6.46 -12.00
C THR A 22 13.94 -5.66 -10.69
N GLY A 23 14.37 -4.41 -10.71
CA GLY A 23 14.47 -3.57 -9.52
C GLY A 23 15.67 -3.89 -8.62
N ILE A 24 16.61 -4.71 -9.12
CA ILE A 24 17.74 -5.23 -8.36
C ILE A 24 18.97 -4.34 -8.55
N PHE A 25 19.65 -4.04 -7.44
CA PHE A 25 20.97 -3.42 -7.45
C PHE A 25 22.07 -4.47 -7.32
N LYS A 26 23.19 -4.29 -8.00
CA LYS A 26 24.41 -5.10 -7.84
C LYS A 26 25.65 -4.22 -7.63
N TRP A 27 26.64 -4.71 -6.89
CA TRP A 27 27.88 -3.98 -6.65
C TRP A 27 28.79 -3.98 -7.88
N LEU A 28 29.18 -2.80 -8.38
CA LEU A 28 30.20 -2.65 -9.41
C LEU A 28 31.59 -2.40 -8.80
N LYS A 29 31.63 -1.57 -7.76
CA LYS A 29 32.82 -1.26 -6.98
C LYS A 29 32.51 -1.37 -5.49
N THR A 30 33.42 -2.01 -4.76
CA THR A 30 33.30 -2.17 -3.31
C THR A 30 34.68 -2.19 -2.67
N ASN A 31 34.83 -1.41 -1.59
CA ASN A 31 36.02 -1.44 -0.74
C ASN A 31 35.84 -2.39 0.46
N SER A 32 34.72 -3.10 0.54
CA SER A 32 34.41 -4.02 1.63
C SER A 32 34.97 -5.40 1.34
N VAL A 33 35.64 -5.99 2.32
CA VAL A 33 36.17 -7.36 2.28
C VAL A 33 35.06 -8.40 2.10
N VAL A 34 33.86 -8.12 2.62
CA VAL A 34 32.71 -9.04 2.59
C VAL A 34 31.90 -8.94 1.29
N ARG A 35 31.94 -7.80 0.58
CA ARG A 35 31.05 -7.57 -0.56
C ARG A 35 31.83 -7.86 -1.83
N VAL A 36 31.24 -8.61 -2.74
CA VAL A 36 31.87 -9.04 -3.99
C VAL A 36 31.27 -8.27 -5.17
N LYS A 37 32.10 -7.90 -6.15
CA LYS A 37 31.64 -7.35 -7.42
C LYS A 37 30.62 -8.30 -8.08
N GLY A 38 29.49 -7.77 -8.52
CA GLY A 38 28.37 -8.52 -9.13
C GLY A 38 27.33 -9.07 -8.14
N SER A 39 27.63 -9.09 -6.83
CA SER A 39 26.67 -9.52 -5.82
C SER A 39 25.51 -8.53 -5.65
N ILE A 40 24.34 -9.02 -5.24
CA ILE A 40 23.15 -8.19 -4.99
C ILE A 40 23.46 -7.21 -3.86
N ALA A 41 23.16 -5.93 -4.08
CA ALA A 41 23.39 -4.87 -3.13
C ALA A 41 22.19 -4.65 -2.22
N GLY A 42 22.49 -4.56 -0.92
CA GLY A 42 21.52 -4.22 0.12
C GLY A 42 21.06 -5.40 0.95
N GLY A 43 20.24 -5.09 1.96
CA GLY A 43 19.57 -6.06 2.82
C GLY A 43 18.21 -5.52 3.27
N VAL A 44 17.33 -6.42 3.71
CA VAL A 44 15.99 -6.04 4.15
C VAL A 44 16.04 -5.49 5.58
N SER A 45 15.50 -4.30 5.78
CA SER A 45 15.35 -3.66 7.09
C SER A 45 14.06 -2.85 7.13
N GLY A 46 13.23 -3.03 8.18
CA GLY A 46 11.95 -2.31 8.30
C GLY A 46 10.95 -2.58 7.15
N GLY A 47 11.11 -3.70 6.45
CA GLY A 47 10.32 -4.06 5.26
C GLY A 47 10.75 -3.40 3.96
N TYR A 48 11.89 -2.69 3.94
CA TYR A 48 12.48 -2.10 2.73
C TYR A 48 13.85 -2.70 2.46
N ILE A 49 14.28 -2.71 1.19
CA ILE A 49 15.67 -2.97 0.84
C ILE A 49 16.48 -1.70 1.09
N CYS A 50 17.52 -1.81 1.89
CA CYS A 50 18.42 -0.72 2.25
C CYS A 50 19.85 -1.03 1.81
N ILE A 51 20.54 -0.06 1.23
CA ILE A 51 21.91 -0.17 0.72
C ILE A 51 22.77 0.85 1.45
N SER A 52 23.88 0.39 2.04
CA SER A 52 24.83 1.25 2.73
C SER A 52 26.04 1.55 1.83
N ILE A 53 26.22 2.82 1.48
CA ILE A 53 27.32 3.32 0.64
C ILE A 53 28.03 4.43 1.43
N ASN A 54 29.35 4.34 1.58
CA ASN A 54 30.17 5.31 2.33
C ASN A 54 29.61 5.65 3.73
N ASN A 55 29.16 4.64 4.47
CA ASN A 55 28.55 4.77 5.80
C ASN A 55 27.26 5.63 5.84
N VAL A 56 26.58 5.79 4.70
CA VAL A 56 25.25 6.36 4.59
C VAL A 56 24.29 5.27 4.12
N LEU A 57 23.16 5.14 4.81
CA LEU A 57 22.11 4.18 4.49
C LEU A 57 21.11 4.83 3.53
N TYR A 58 20.82 4.17 2.42
CA TYR A 58 19.85 4.60 1.43
C TYR A 58 18.78 3.54 1.22
N TYR A 59 17.53 3.95 1.01
CA TYR A 59 16.48 3.04 0.57
C TYR A 59 16.60 2.75 -0.93
N ALA A 60 16.52 1.48 -1.31
CA ALA A 60 16.71 1.03 -2.69
C ALA A 60 15.73 1.69 -3.67
N HIS A 61 14.45 1.84 -3.31
CA HIS A 61 13.47 2.54 -4.17
C HIS A 61 13.85 4.01 -4.44
N ARG A 62 14.48 4.71 -3.48
CA ARG A 62 14.94 6.09 -3.67
C ARG A 62 16.18 6.14 -4.56
N LEU A 63 17.09 5.18 -4.37
CA LEU A 63 18.24 5.02 -5.26
C LEU A 63 17.81 4.70 -6.68
N ALA A 64 16.79 3.85 -6.87
CA ALA A 64 16.27 3.50 -8.20
C ALA A 64 15.74 4.74 -8.93
N TRP A 65 14.97 5.56 -8.23
CA TRP A 65 14.49 6.84 -8.75
C TRP A 65 15.64 7.77 -9.11
N PHE A 66 16.62 7.93 -8.21
CA PHE A 66 17.77 8.80 -8.45
C PHE A 66 18.64 8.29 -9.61
N TYR A 67 18.83 6.97 -9.72
CA TYR A 67 19.59 6.31 -10.79
C TYR A 67 19.01 6.64 -12.16
N VAL A 68 17.69 6.52 -12.32
CA VAL A 68 17.01 6.73 -13.61
C VAL A 68 16.81 8.21 -13.93
N TYR A 69 16.34 9.01 -12.97
CA TYR A 69 15.91 10.40 -13.23
C TYR A 69 16.97 11.46 -12.90
N LYS A 70 18.13 11.08 -12.38
CA LYS A 70 19.22 11.97 -11.94
C LYS A 70 18.80 13.03 -10.92
N LYS A 71 17.65 12.84 -10.28
CA LYS A 71 17.06 13.75 -9.29
C LYS A 71 16.55 12.95 -8.11
N TRP A 72 16.85 13.39 -6.90
CA TRP A 72 16.30 12.77 -5.71
C TRP A 72 14.78 12.99 -5.66
N PRO A 73 14.00 11.98 -5.24
CA PRO A 73 12.57 12.15 -5.05
C PRO A 73 12.31 13.18 -3.93
N PRO A 74 11.29 14.05 -4.09
CA PRO A 74 11.07 15.18 -3.21
C PRO A 74 10.79 14.77 -1.76
N LYS A 75 9.86 13.83 -1.53
CA LYS A 75 9.58 13.29 -0.18
C LYS A 75 9.22 11.82 -0.17
N PHE A 76 8.10 11.44 -0.79
CA PHE A 76 7.56 10.07 -0.75
C PHE A 76 7.55 9.42 -2.14
N ILE A 77 8.07 8.20 -2.20
CA ILE A 77 7.87 7.27 -3.30
C ILE A 77 6.99 6.16 -2.76
N ASP A 78 5.95 5.84 -3.52
CA ASP A 78 5.02 4.77 -3.23
C ASP A 78 5.20 3.61 -4.21
N HIS A 79 4.95 2.40 -3.73
CA HIS A 79 4.98 1.17 -4.53
C HIS A 79 3.57 0.88 -5.06
N VAL A 80 3.38 0.90 -6.38
CA VAL A 80 2.08 0.73 -7.04
C VAL A 80 1.41 -0.60 -6.68
N ASN A 81 2.19 -1.68 -6.46
CA ASN A 81 1.68 -2.97 -6.01
C ASN A 81 1.63 -3.14 -4.48
N GLY A 82 2.08 -2.16 -3.70
CA GLY A 82 2.17 -2.23 -2.24
C GLY A 82 3.30 -3.12 -1.71
N ASN A 83 4.07 -3.77 -2.58
CA ASN A 83 5.22 -4.58 -2.21
C ASN A 83 6.48 -3.69 -2.13
N ARG A 84 6.91 -3.40 -0.90
CA ARG A 84 8.07 -2.56 -0.59
C ARG A 84 9.41 -3.13 -1.03
N LEU A 85 9.47 -4.42 -1.37
CA LEU A 85 10.68 -5.10 -1.86
C LEU A 85 10.81 -5.04 -3.38
N ASP A 86 9.72 -4.72 -4.08
CA ASP A 86 9.68 -4.62 -5.53
C ASP A 86 10.07 -3.21 -5.99
N ASN A 87 11.37 -2.98 -6.19
CA ASN A 87 11.92 -1.66 -6.54
C ASN A 87 12.06 -1.44 -8.06
N ARG A 88 11.28 -2.14 -8.89
CA ARG A 88 11.21 -1.89 -10.34
C ARG A 88 10.74 -0.47 -10.58
N ILE A 89 11.35 0.25 -11.53
CA ILE A 89 11.02 1.66 -11.77
C ILE A 89 9.54 1.83 -12.15
N SER A 90 8.99 0.88 -12.91
CA SER A 90 7.57 0.82 -13.30
C SER A 90 6.61 0.61 -12.12
N ASN A 91 7.11 0.09 -10.99
CA ASN A 91 6.36 -0.10 -9.76
C ASN A 91 6.49 1.08 -8.79
N LEU A 92 7.31 2.09 -9.10
CA LEU A 92 7.51 3.27 -8.26
C LEU A 92 6.74 4.47 -8.81
N ARG A 93 6.13 5.25 -7.91
CA ARG A 93 5.49 6.52 -8.26
C ARG A 93 5.70 7.57 -7.19
N LEU A 94 5.64 8.84 -7.58
CA LEU A 94 5.57 9.94 -6.62
C LEU A 94 4.22 9.91 -5.90
N ALA A 95 4.28 10.14 -4.59
CA ALA A 95 3.10 10.24 -3.75
C ALA A 95 3.19 11.46 -2.83
N THR A 96 2.04 12.02 -2.52
CA THR A 96 1.87 12.93 -1.38
C THR A 96 1.88 12.14 -0.07
N GLU A 97 2.10 12.83 1.04
CA GLU A 97 2.06 12.22 2.38
C GLU A 97 0.74 11.48 2.63
N GLU A 98 -0.38 12.10 2.23
CA GLU A 98 -1.71 11.51 2.36
C GLU A 98 -1.88 10.25 1.50
N GLN A 99 -1.37 10.26 0.27
CA GLN A 99 -1.44 9.09 -0.63
C GLN A 99 -0.60 7.93 -0.10
N ASN A 100 0.61 8.21 0.40
CA ASN A 100 1.47 7.19 1.00
C ASN A 100 0.85 6.60 2.28
N ALA A 101 0.26 7.44 3.14
CA ALA A 101 -0.41 6.99 4.36
C ALA A 101 -1.63 6.09 4.09
N ARG A 102 -2.32 6.30 2.96
CA ARG A 102 -3.49 5.47 2.55
C ARG A 102 -3.10 4.05 2.13
N ASN A 103 -1.85 3.82 1.72
CA ASN A 103 -1.35 2.49 1.34
C ASN A 103 -0.86 1.65 2.53
N ILE A 104 -0.97 2.16 3.75
CA ILE A 104 -0.65 1.39 4.95
C ILE A 104 -1.63 0.22 5.05
N VAL A 105 -1.08 -1.00 4.87
CA VAL A 105 -1.74 -2.27 5.23
C VAL A 105 -2.25 -2.11 6.66
N GLY A 106 -3.53 -2.43 6.89
CA GLY A 106 -4.26 -2.09 8.13
C GLY A 106 -3.44 -2.33 9.39
N ASN A 107 -3.60 -1.45 10.38
CA ASN A 107 -2.86 -1.51 11.65
C ASN A 107 -2.92 -2.95 12.22
N ARG A 108 -1.78 -3.49 12.70
CA ARG A 108 -1.71 -4.81 13.36
C ARG A 108 -2.70 -4.95 14.53
N LEU A 109 -3.10 -3.82 15.13
CA LEU A 109 -4.11 -3.73 16.18
C LEU A 109 -5.56 -3.73 15.66
N ASN A 110 -5.77 -3.81 14.35
CA ASN A 110 -7.10 -3.88 13.76
C ASN A 110 -7.73 -5.24 14.06
N THR A 111 -8.52 -5.30 15.13
CA THR A 111 -9.24 -6.50 15.57
C THR A 111 -10.27 -7.01 14.56
N SER A 112 -10.73 -6.15 13.65
CA SER A 112 -11.59 -6.59 12.56
C SER A 112 -10.79 -7.28 11.44
N GLY A 113 -9.47 -7.12 11.34
CA GLY A 113 -8.70 -7.65 10.21
C GLY A 113 -9.07 -7.07 8.83
N ALA A 114 -10.02 -6.13 8.75
CA ALA A 114 -10.45 -5.48 7.51
C ALA A 114 -10.41 -3.95 7.65
N ILE A 115 -9.87 -3.25 6.65
CA ILE A 115 -9.76 -1.78 6.67
C ILE A 115 -11.14 -1.18 6.41
N GLY A 116 -11.56 -0.23 7.25
CA GLY A 116 -12.86 0.45 7.11
C GLY A 116 -14.04 -0.37 7.64
N VAL A 117 -13.77 -1.37 8.49
CA VAL A 117 -14.78 -2.23 9.10
C VAL A 117 -14.61 -2.21 10.62
N SER A 118 -15.72 -2.15 11.36
CA SER A 118 -15.70 -2.21 12.82
C SER A 118 -17.00 -2.82 13.35
N TRP A 119 -16.93 -3.59 14.43
CA TRP A 119 -18.12 -4.09 15.12
C TRP A 119 -18.82 -2.96 15.89
N TYR A 120 -20.10 -2.73 15.62
CA TYR A 120 -20.90 -1.72 16.30
C TYR A 120 -21.80 -2.38 17.34
N LYS A 121 -21.35 -2.35 18.61
CA LYS A 121 -22.00 -3.02 19.74
C LYS A 121 -23.49 -2.68 19.91
N PRO A 122 -23.93 -1.40 19.81
CA PRO A 122 -25.34 -1.07 20.08
C PRO A 122 -26.35 -1.75 19.16
N THR A 123 -25.96 -2.12 17.93
CA THR A 123 -26.84 -2.85 17.02
C THR A 123 -26.42 -4.30 16.81
N GLY A 124 -25.24 -4.71 17.31
CA GLY A 124 -24.64 -6.00 16.98
C GLY A 124 -24.41 -6.19 15.47
N ARG A 125 -23.94 -5.15 14.77
CA ARG A 125 -23.72 -5.19 13.31
C ARG A 125 -22.34 -4.68 12.93
N TRP A 126 -21.83 -5.12 11.78
CA TRP A 126 -20.59 -4.63 11.19
C TRP A 126 -20.82 -3.28 10.51
N LYS A 127 -20.21 -2.22 11.05
CA LYS A 127 -20.20 -0.90 10.42
C LYS A 127 -19.11 -0.84 9.35
N SER A 128 -19.52 -0.48 8.13
CA SER A 128 -18.61 -0.17 7.03
C SER A 128 -18.44 1.35 6.90
N TYR A 129 -17.21 1.81 6.72
CA TYR A 129 -16.88 3.22 6.58
C TYR A 129 -15.63 3.45 5.75
N VAL A 130 -15.50 4.65 5.20
CA VAL A 130 -14.30 5.10 4.50
C VAL A 130 -13.95 6.51 4.94
N GLY A 131 -12.70 6.74 5.31
CA GLY A 131 -12.20 8.10 5.50
C GLY A 131 -12.07 8.78 4.14
N TYR A 132 -12.29 10.09 4.03
CA TYR A 132 -11.98 10.92 2.86
C TYR A 132 -11.90 12.39 3.28
N LYS A 133 -10.84 13.12 2.90
CA LYS A 133 -10.62 14.54 3.23
C LYS A 133 -10.89 14.87 4.72
N ASN A 134 -10.25 14.14 5.64
CA ASN A 134 -10.41 14.27 7.10
C ASN A 134 -11.82 14.02 7.66
N LYS A 135 -12.71 13.43 6.86
CA LYS A 135 -14.06 13.03 7.30
C LYS A 135 -14.23 11.53 7.18
N THR A 136 -14.97 10.95 8.10
CA THR A 136 -15.35 9.53 8.04
C THR A 136 -16.75 9.40 7.45
N ILE A 137 -16.86 8.79 6.28
CA ILE A 137 -18.11 8.55 5.58
C ILE A 137 -18.61 7.16 5.98
N SER A 138 -19.79 7.10 6.59
CA SER A 138 -20.46 5.84 6.91
C SER A 138 -21.11 5.24 5.66
N LEU A 139 -20.78 3.99 5.33
CA LEU A 139 -21.27 3.31 4.13
C LEU A 139 -22.46 2.38 4.43
N GLY A 140 -22.64 2.02 5.71
CA GLY A 140 -23.76 1.22 6.16
C GLY A 140 -23.42 0.33 7.35
N TYR A 141 -24.40 -0.47 7.75
CA TYR A 141 -24.29 -1.49 8.78
C TYR A 141 -24.75 -2.82 8.21
N PHE A 142 -23.94 -3.85 8.30
CA PHE A 142 -24.13 -5.15 7.67
C PHE A 142 -24.12 -6.26 8.73
N ASP A 143 -24.79 -7.36 8.43
CA ASP A 143 -24.86 -8.51 9.33
C ASP A 143 -23.60 -9.38 9.19
N SER A 144 -23.04 -9.44 7.97
CA SER A 144 -21.77 -10.08 7.67
C SER A 144 -20.63 -9.07 7.64
N LYS A 145 -19.47 -9.52 8.09
CA LYS A 145 -18.21 -8.77 8.06
C LYS A 145 -17.68 -8.65 6.64
N GLU A 146 -17.85 -9.70 5.86
CA GLU A 146 -17.46 -9.84 4.47
C GLU A 146 -18.24 -8.83 3.60
N ASP A 147 -19.57 -8.75 3.81
CA ASP A 147 -20.43 -7.74 3.18
C ASP A 147 -19.90 -6.31 3.47
N ALA A 148 -19.59 -6.02 4.74
CA ALA A 148 -19.07 -4.71 5.16
C ALA A 148 -17.69 -4.39 4.56
N ALA A 149 -16.81 -5.39 4.48
CA ALA A 149 -15.46 -5.27 3.95
C ALA A 149 -15.47 -5.03 2.43
N PHE A 150 -16.34 -5.72 1.69
CA PHE A 150 -16.51 -5.53 0.26
C PHE A 150 -16.98 -4.11 -0.06
N ILE A 151 -17.99 -3.61 0.66
CA ILE A 151 -18.49 -2.24 0.49
C ILE A 151 -17.40 -1.19 0.81
N ALA A 152 -16.61 -1.42 1.87
CA ALA A 152 -15.49 -0.53 2.21
C ALA A 152 -14.40 -0.56 1.13
N ALA A 153 -14.07 -1.73 0.57
CA ALA A 153 -13.09 -1.89 -0.49
C ALA A 153 -13.53 -1.17 -1.77
N LEU A 154 -14.78 -1.36 -2.20
CA LEU A 154 -15.33 -0.70 -3.38
C LEU A 154 -15.36 0.82 -3.21
N ALA A 155 -15.78 1.33 -2.05
CA ALA A 155 -15.78 2.76 -1.79
C ALA A 155 -14.36 3.34 -1.80
N ARG A 156 -13.37 2.63 -1.25
CA ARG A 156 -11.95 3.03 -1.33
C ARG A 156 -11.46 3.06 -2.78
N LYS A 157 -11.78 2.04 -3.58
CA LYS A 157 -11.43 1.97 -5.01
C LYS A 157 -12.00 3.17 -5.77
N LYS A 158 -13.27 3.51 -5.55
CA LYS A 158 -13.94 4.67 -6.18
C LYS A 158 -13.36 6.01 -5.76
N LEU A 159 -13.04 6.18 -4.47
CA LEU A 159 -12.56 7.47 -3.94
C LEU A 159 -11.06 7.73 -4.20
N TYR A 160 -10.25 6.67 -4.22
CA TYR A 160 -8.78 6.77 -4.24
C TYR A 160 -8.14 6.28 -5.54
N GLY A 161 -8.90 5.64 -6.43
CA GLY A 161 -8.42 5.17 -7.73
C GLY A 161 -7.16 4.31 -7.59
N THR A 162 -6.10 4.67 -8.31
CA THR A 162 -4.83 3.94 -8.33
C THR A 162 -4.08 3.97 -6.99
N TYR A 163 -4.43 4.87 -6.08
CA TYR A 163 -3.85 4.99 -4.73
C TYR A 163 -4.67 4.27 -3.65
N ALA A 164 -5.71 3.52 -4.04
CA ALA A 164 -6.40 2.64 -3.12
C ALA A 164 -5.45 1.52 -2.66
N SER A 165 -5.33 1.31 -1.34
CA SER A 165 -4.58 0.18 -0.80
C SER A 165 -5.10 -1.14 -1.37
N LYS A 166 -4.21 -1.87 -2.06
CA LYS A 166 -4.44 -3.20 -2.62
C LYS A 166 -4.49 -4.30 -1.56
N ALA A 167 -4.23 -3.97 -0.29
CA ALA A 167 -4.06 -4.93 0.79
C ALA A 167 -5.31 -5.78 1.11
N LEU A 168 -6.44 -5.54 0.45
CA LEU A 168 -7.68 -6.27 0.65
C LEU A 168 -8.44 -6.33 -0.69
N ASN A 169 -7.93 -7.15 -1.62
CA ASN A 169 -8.78 -7.78 -2.65
C ASN A 169 -9.75 -8.71 -1.90
N CYS A 170 -10.80 -8.15 -1.32
CA CYS A 170 -11.88 -8.94 -0.77
C CYS A 170 -12.69 -9.48 -1.94
N GLU A 171 -12.29 -10.64 -2.48
CA GLU A 171 -13.19 -11.43 -3.31
C GLU A 171 -14.39 -11.78 -2.44
N HIS A 172 -15.57 -11.39 -2.91
CA HIS A 172 -16.82 -11.70 -2.26
C HIS A 172 -17.42 -12.90 -2.98
N GLU A 173 -17.79 -13.96 -2.26
CA GLU A 173 -18.28 -15.21 -2.86
C GLU A 173 -19.45 -14.98 -3.83
N LEU A 174 -20.33 -14.03 -3.47
CA LEU A 174 -21.48 -13.65 -4.29
C LEU A 174 -21.12 -12.89 -5.58
N LEU A 175 -19.89 -12.40 -5.76
CA LEU A 175 -19.50 -11.62 -6.94
C LEU A 175 -19.67 -12.43 -8.25
N SER A 176 -19.42 -13.73 -8.17
CA SER A 176 -19.68 -14.70 -9.25
C SER A 176 -21.16 -14.73 -9.68
N GLN A 177 -22.08 -14.52 -8.73
CA GLN A 177 -23.53 -14.54 -8.97
C GLN A 177 -24.03 -13.25 -9.65
N PHE A 178 -23.20 -12.21 -9.71
CA PHE A 178 -23.51 -10.92 -10.36
C PHE A 178 -22.66 -10.68 -11.62
N ASN A 179 -22.17 -11.72 -12.29
CA ASN A 179 -21.31 -11.61 -13.48
C ASN A 179 -20.06 -10.73 -13.26
N ASN A 180 -19.50 -10.75 -12.03
CA ASN A 180 -18.39 -9.89 -11.63
C ASN A 180 -18.68 -8.38 -11.62
N ASP A 181 -19.97 -8.00 -11.62
CA ASP A 181 -20.41 -6.61 -11.48
C ASP A 181 -20.39 -6.18 -10.00
N GLU A 182 -19.30 -5.52 -9.60
CA GLU A 182 -19.09 -5.03 -8.23
C GLU A 182 -20.18 -4.03 -7.79
N ASP A 183 -20.73 -3.26 -8.74
CA ASP A 183 -21.69 -2.20 -8.46
C ASP A 183 -23.09 -2.77 -8.18
N LYS A 184 -23.52 -3.77 -8.96
CA LYS A 184 -24.77 -4.49 -8.69
C LYS A 184 -24.72 -5.24 -7.37
N LEU A 185 -23.61 -5.92 -7.06
CA LEU A 185 -23.44 -6.59 -5.77
C LEU A 185 -23.51 -5.57 -4.62
N ALA A 186 -22.86 -4.40 -4.77
CA ALA A 186 -22.89 -3.38 -3.75
C ALA A 186 -24.29 -2.79 -3.51
N GLU A 187 -25.09 -2.62 -4.56
CA GLU A 187 -26.48 -2.19 -4.46
C GLU A 187 -27.33 -3.24 -3.73
N TYR A 188 -27.20 -4.52 -4.13
CA TYR A 188 -27.87 -5.65 -3.47
C TYR A 188 -27.54 -5.72 -1.97
N LEU A 189 -26.26 -5.64 -1.59
CA LEU A 189 -25.83 -5.69 -0.18
C LEU A 189 -26.38 -4.51 0.62
N LYS A 190 -26.38 -3.30 0.03
CA LYS A 190 -26.97 -2.11 0.67
C LYS A 190 -28.47 -2.28 0.87
N GLU A 191 -29.19 -2.86 -0.09
CA GLU A 191 -30.63 -3.08 0.05
C GLU A 191 -30.95 -4.16 1.09
N LYS A 192 -30.23 -5.29 1.07
CA LYS A 192 -30.30 -6.36 2.08
C LYS A 192 -30.13 -5.80 3.49
N SER A 193 -29.14 -4.92 3.68
CA SER A 193 -28.86 -4.29 4.98
C SER A 193 -30.03 -3.45 5.53
N LYS A 194 -30.80 -2.79 4.65
CA LYS A 194 -31.99 -1.99 4.99
C LYS A 194 -33.18 -2.86 5.37
N ARG A 195 -33.34 -4.02 4.70
CA ARG A 195 -34.44 -4.98 4.97
C ARG A 195 -34.31 -5.60 6.36
N THR A 196 -33.09 -5.95 6.81
CA THR A 196 -32.87 -6.46 8.18
C THR A 196 -33.29 -5.45 9.25
N ARG A 197 -33.10 -4.14 9.02
CA ARG A 197 -33.46 -3.07 9.98
C ARG A 197 -34.96 -2.99 10.25
N LYS A 198 -35.82 -3.38 9.30
CA LYS A 198 -37.28 -3.39 9.49
C LYS A 198 -37.76 -4.54 10.39
N ARG A 199 -36.99 -5.65 10.51
CA ARG A 199 -37.39 -6.82 11.31
C ARG A 199 -37.16 -6.67 12.83
N VAL A 200 -36.30 -5.75 13.27
CA VAL A 200 -35.92 -5.60 14.70
C VAL A 200 -36.86 -4.65 15.47
N LYS A 201 -37.86 -4.03 14.83
CA LYS A 201 -38.97 -3.38 15.54
C LYS A 201 -40.07 -4.39 15.81
N LYS A 202 -39.93 -5.24 16.83
CA LYS A 202 -41.08 -5.92 17.44
C LYS A 202 -40.85 -6.16 18.93
N ARG A 203 -41.61 -5.36 19.70
CA ARG A 203 -41.97 -5.41 21.12
C ARG A 203 -40.86 -5.07 22.12
#